data_AF-A0A3B9YMR4-F1
#
_entry.id   AF-A0A3B9YMR4-F1
#
_cell.length_a   1.000
_cell.length_b   1.000
_cell.length_c   1.000
_cell.angle_alpha   90.00
_cell.angle_beta   90.00
_cell.angle_gamma   90.00
#
_symmetry.space_group_name_H-M   'P 1'
#
loop_
_entity.id
_entity.type
_entity.pdbx_description
1 polymer ?
#
loop_
_entity_poly.entity_id
_entity_poly.type
_entity_poly.pdbx_seq_one_letter_code
_entity_poly.pdbx_strand_id
1 'polypeptide(L)' 'TCDGNMEEGSMRADVNVSVRKPGAPLGTRCEIKNVNSMRFIAQAVDYEARRQIGILEDGGTIHQETRLYDAKAGETRSMR' A
#
# COMPACT_ATOMS: atom_id res chain seq x y z
N THR A 1 10.85 21.17 -16.32
CA THR A 1 10.88 19.69 -16.37
C THR A 1 11.29 19.23 -14.99
N CYS A 2 10.57 18.31 -14.36
CA CYS A 2 10.92 17.81 -13.03
C CYS A 2 11.89 16.64 -13.17
N ASP A 3 12.95 16.60 -12.35
CA ASP A 3 14.01 15.59 -12.40
C ASP A 3 13.50 14.17 -12.05
N GLY A 4 12.29 14.07 -11.48
CA GLY A 4 11.61 12.80 -11.23
C GLY A 4 12.27 11.91 -10.17
N ASN A 5 13.28 12.44 -9.48
CA ASN A 5 13.99 11.78 -8.41
C ASN A 5 13.15 11.76 -7.12
N MET A 6 12.68 10.58 -6.73
CA MET A 6 11.91 10.38 -5.51
C MET A 6 12.77 10.56 -4.23
N GLU A 7 14.08 10.32 -4.29
CA GLU A 7 14.97 10.48 -3.12
C GLU A 7 15.13 11.95 -2.70
N GLU A 8 15.14 12.86 -3.68
CA GLU A 8 15.19 14.31 -3.45
C GLU A 8 13.81 14.92 -3.19
N GLY A 9 12.75 14.09 -3.17
CA GLY A 9 11.38 14.53 -2.96
C GLY A 9 10.76 15.28 -4.14
N SER A 10 11.41 15.26 -5.31
CA SER A 10 10.91 15.87 -6.56
C SER A 10 9.73 15.07 -7.16
N MET A 11 9.55 13.81 -6.75
CA MET A 11 8.38 12.99 -7.04
C MET A 11 7.86 12.34 -5.76
N ARG A 12 6.54 12.44 -5.54
CA ARG A 12 5.81 11.77 -4.45
C ARG A 12 4.70 10.93 -5.05
N ALA A 13 4.42 9.78 -4.43
CA ALA A 13 3.35 8.90 -4.86
C ALA A 13 2.54 8.42 -3.65
N ASP A 14 1.22 8.54 -3.76
CA ASP A 14 0.27 7.86 -2.89
C ASP A 14 -0.19 6.58 -3.59
N VAL A 15 -0.15 5.45 -2.88
CA VAL A 15 -0.38 4.12 -3.46
C VAL A 15 -1.71 3.58 -2.94
N ASN A 16 -2.63 3.26 -3.85
CA ASN A 16 -3.95 2.71 -3.50
C ASN A 16 -3.98 1.22 -3.81
N VAL A 17 -4.25 0.38 -2.81
CA VAL A 17 -4.24 -1.08 -2.93
C VAL A 17 -5.57 -1.67 -2.49
N SER A 18 -6.14 -2.54 -3.33
CA SER A 18 -7.25 -3.42 -2.96
C SER A 18 -7.06 -4.79 -3.61
N VAL A 19 -7.41 -5.85 -2.89
CA VAL A 19 -7.42 -7.22 -3.40
C VAL A 19 -8.85 -7.68 -3.68
N ARG A 20 -9.00 -8.57 -4.66
CA ARG A 20 -10.27 -9.23 -4.96
C ARG A 20 -10.04 -10.62 -5.52
N LYS A 21 -11.05 -11.48 -5.38
CA LYS A 21 -11.09 -12.74 -6.15
C LYS A 21 -11.28 -12.43 -7.64
N PRO A 22 -10.73 -13.24 -8.55
CA PRO A 22 -10.96 -13.09 -9.98
C PRO A 22 -12.46 -13.04 -10.29
N GLY A 23 -12.89 -12.02 -11.05
CA GLY A 23 -14.31 -11.82 -11.41
C GLY A 23 -15.19 -11.16 -10.34
N ALA A 24 -14.71 -10.97 -9.11
CA ALA A 24 -15.47 -10.28 -8.06
C ALA A 24 -15.43 -8.74 -8.23
N PRO A 25 -16.31 -7.97 -7.55
CA PRO A 25 -16.18 -6.52 -7.44
C PRO A 25 -14.84 -6.08 -6.84
N LEU A 26 -14.47 -4.81 -7.02
CA LEU A 26 -13.28 -4.24 -6.38
C LEU A 26 -13.43 -4.32 -4.85
N GLY A 27 -12.37 -4.75 -4.17
CA GLY A 27 -12.32 -4.83 -2.71
C GLY A 27 -12.16 -3.45 -2.05
N THR A 28 -12.16 -3.44 -0.71
CA THR A 28 -11.94 -2.22 0.06
C THR A 28 -10.54 -1.65 -0.20
N ARG A 29 -10.48 -0.35 -0.48
CA ARG A 29 -9.23 0.37 -0.78
C ARG A 29 -8.49 0.74 0.50
N CYS A 30 -7.21 0.40 0.58
CA CYS A 30 -6.26 0.96 1.54
C CYS A 30 -5.32 1.93 0.81
N GLU A 31 -5.03 3.06 1.43
CA GLU A 31 -4.15 4.10 0.88
C GLU A 31 -2.83 4.10 1.64
N ILE A 32 -1.70 3.93 0.96
CA ILE A 32 -0.37 3.97 1.55
C ILE A 32 0.30 5.29 1.16
N LYS A 33 0.67 6.09 2.17
CA LYS A 33 1.31 7.41 1.99
C LYS A 33 2.79 7.39 2.30
N ASN A 34 3.48 8.45 1.84
CA ASN A 34 4.90 8.73 2.11
C ASN A 34 5.86 7.65 1.62
N VAL A 35 5.65 7.14 0.40
CA VAL A 35 6.58 6.20 -0.23
C VAL A 35 7.53 6.97 -1.15
N ASN A 36 8.83 6.95 -0.82
CA ASN A 36 9.84 7.80 -1.47
C ASN A 36 10.75 7.03 -2.44
N SER A 37 10.36 5.84 -2.89
CA SER A 37 11.12 5.05 -3.86
C SER A 37 10.21 4.08 -4.60
N MET A 38 10.42 3.90 -5.91
CA MET A 38 9.72 2.88 -6.70
C MET A 38 9.87 1.47 -6.12
N ARG A 39 11.05 1.17 -5.56
CA ARG A 39 11.29 -0.12 -4.88
C ARG A 39 10.40 -0.27 -3.64
N PHE A 40 10.30 0.78 -2.84
CA PHE A 40 9.44 0.79 -1.65
C PHE A 40 7.96 0.74 -2.01
N ILE A 41 7.56 1.32 -3.16
CA ILE A 41 6.19 1.19 -3.68
C ILE A 41 5.88 -0.28 -3.95
N ALA A 42 6.74 -0.99 -4.70
CA ALA A 42 6.53 -2.40 -4.98
C ALA A 42 6.45 -3.25 -3.70
N GLN A 43 7.35 -3.02 -2.74
CA GLN A 43 7.34 -3.72 -1.46
C GLN A 43 6.10 -3.41 -0.61
N ALA A 44 5.66 -2.15 -0.59
CA ALA A 44 4.44 -1.74 0.11
C ALA A 44 3.18 -2.40 -0.48
N VAL A 45 3.09 -2.47 -1.81
CA VAL A 45 1.99 -3.15 -2.52
C VAL A 45 1.98 -4.64 -2.20
N ASP A 46 3.13 -5.32 -2.28
CA ASP A 46 3.23 -6.75 -1.99
C ASP A 46 2.86 -7.07 -0.54
N TYR A 47 3.34 -6.26 0.41
CA TYR A 47 3.01 -6.42 1.81
C TYR A 47 1.52 -6.21 2.07
N GLU A 48 0.94 -5.14 1.54
CA GLU A 48 -0.47 -4.81 1.75
C GLU A 48 -1.39 -5.83 1.08
N ALA A 49 -1.03 -6.31 -0.12
CA ALA A 49 -1.79 -7.36 -0.79
C ALA A 49 -1.83 -8.64 0.04
N ARG A 50 -0.68 -9.10 0.55
CA ARG A 50 -0.61 -10.30 1.41
C ARG A 50 -1.39 -10.12 2.70
N ARG A 51 -1.29 -8.95 3.33
CA ARG A 51 -2.07 -8.62 4.53
C ARG A 51 -3.58 -8.68 4.26
N GLN A 52 -4.04 -8.04 3.18
CA GLN A 52 -5.47 -8.02 2.87
C GLN A 52 -5.99 -9.42 2.57
N ILE A 53 -5.22 -10.23 1.84
CA ILE A 53 -5.56 -11.63 1.57
C ILE A 53 -5.69 -12.41 2.88
N GLY A 54 -4.70 -12.31 3.78
CA GLY A 54 -4.73 -13.04 5.06
C GLY A 54 -5.96 -12.68 5.90
N ILE A 55 -6.29 -11.39 6.05
CA ILE A 55 -7.48 -10.97 6.80
C ILE A 55 -8.77 -11.51 6.16
N LEU A 56 -8.87 -11.48 4.83
CA LEU A 56 -10.05 -11.98 4.12
C LEU A 56 -10.16 -13.51 4.19
N GLU A 57 -9.04 -14.23 4.19
CA GLU A 57 -8.99 -15.68 4.35
C GLU A 57 -9.34 -16.12 5.79
N ASP A 58 -8.96 -15.33 6.79
CA ASP A 58 -9.34 -15.52 8.20
C ASP A 58 -10.82 -15.16 8.48
N GLY A 59 -11.58 -14.75 7.45
CA GLY A 59 -12.99 -14.35 7.57
C GLY A 59 -13.20 -12.93 8.14
N GLY A 60 -12.12 -12.16 8.27
CA GLY A 60 -12.17 -10.75 8.63
C GLY A 60 -12.61 -9.85 7.48
N THR A 61 -12.69 -8.55 7.76
CA THR A 61 -13.05 -7.52 6.79
C THR A 61 -11.97 -6.46 6.69
N ILE A 62 -11.71 -6.00 5.47
CA ILE A 62 -10.82 -4.87 5.24
C ILE A 62 -11.61 -3.57 5.40
N HIS A 63 -11.12 -2.69 6.26
CA HIS A 63 -11.63 -1.33 6.40
C HIS A 63 -10.79 -0.37 5.57
N GLN A 64 -11.44 0.68 5.06
CA GLN A 64 -10.72 1.74 4.37
C GLN A 64 -9.92 2.53 5.39
N GLU A 65 -8.60 2.52 5.24
CA GLU A 65 -7.67 3.18 6.15
C GLU A 65 -6.48 3.75 5.37
N THR A 66 -5.90 4.82 5.91
CA THR A 66 -4.64 5.37 5.42
C THR A 66 -3.50 4.78 6.24
N ARG A 67 -2.52 4.19 5.56
CA ARG A 67 -1.36 3.51 6.12
C ARG A 67 -0.08 4.22 5.71
N LEU A 68 0.98 4.02 6.50
CA LEU A 68 2.35 4.43 6.19
C LEU A 68 3.20 3.20 5.92
N TYR A 69 4.16 3.32 5.01
CA TYR A 69 5.14 2.27 4.79
C TYR A 69 6.41 2.54 5.61
N ASP A 70 6.80 1.61 6.48
CA ASP A 70 8.08 1.65 7.20
C ASP A 70 9.13 0.89 6.40
N ALA A 71 10.00 1.61 5.68
CA ALA A 71 11.04 1.01 4.85
C ALA A 71 12.13 0.27 5.66
N LYS A 72 12.28 0.53 6.97
CA LYS A 72 13.24 -0.19 7.82
C LYS A 72 12.71 -1.55 8.22
N ALA A 73 11.42 -1.60 8.59
CA ALA A 73 10.76 -2.82 9.00
C ALA A 73 10.15 -3.62 7.83
N GLY A 74 9.95 -2.99 6.67
CA GLY A 74 9.34 -3.60 5.50
C GLY A 74 7.83 -3.83 5.63
N GLU A 75 7.14 -3.08 6.51
CA GLU A 75 5.73 -3.29 6.86
C GLU A 75 4.89 -2.03 6.67
N THR A 76 3.58 -2.20 6.43
CA THR A 76 2.61 -1.09 6.47
C THR A 76 2.04 -0.94 7.88
N ARG A 77 1.99 0.30 8.39
CA ARG A 77 1.39 0.64 9.70
C ARG A 77 0.17 1.54 9.50
N SER A 78 -0.90 1.29 10.25
CA SER A 78 -2.10 2.13 10.19
C SER A 78 -1.82 3.49 10.84
N MET A 79 -2.25 4.58 10.20
CA MET A 79 -2.42 5.86 10.88
C MET A 79 -3.81 5.85 11.50
N ARG A 80 -3.83 5.88 12.85
CA ARG A 80 -5.00 5.85 13.75
C ARG A 80 -6.37 6.10 13.12
#